data_AF-A0A812JS81-F1
#
_entry.id   AF-A0A812JS81-F1
#
_cell.length_a   1.000
_cell.length_b   1.000
_cell.length_c   1.000
_cell.angle_alpha   90.00
_cell.angle_beta   90.00
_cell.angle_gamma   90.00
#
_symmetry.space_group_name_H-M   'P 1'
#
loop_
_entity.id
_entity.type
_entity.pdbx_description
1 polymer ?
#
loop_
_entity_poly.entity_id
_entity_poly.type
_entity_poly.pdbx_seq_one_letter_code
_entity_poly.pdbx_strand_id
1 'polypeptide(L)'
;AWTVVQATLTPAFELVQSLEKVQEFAETWRKQELFEGNDAKKHVDKLTTSIEQAVDEGNTVLIPIAQEADLPLKPIRGTPFEKLMVAVLQNTSVAGVYALHAEPGVGKSTAATLAALELKGRQPTDVIVLLQNDFERQLESFFCVSNIKFSAEIARPFFTSLKDKGIRVRLILDNVLDSGRINELLGDRLRVIARAANDNLHQVIVIVQSEAAANEVGDLNGDTTQKGNQMPAECYRWSREEAQELLNSTKIRELLKQRLRPDEEADDLNGLLAEALERSEIPDKHGGWRPRSTIRYIMTGDRPSAPLPIPGPSTASAGTTASPITWVRQLVFDEAGQTYDESLPALKIKEAVEDVDDLKKAIRKENPSSIACDAYQLLIYSRDKDGEWRQEEEDAAVSRGAT
;
A
#
# COMPACT_ATOMS: atom_id res chain seq x y z
N ALA A 1 -4.96 -8.96 -25.19
CA ALA A 1 -6.36 -8.72 -24.79
C ALA A 1 -6.78 -9.89 -23.92
N TRP A 2 -7.05 -9.66 -22.64
CA TRP A 2 -7.45 -10.71 -21.71
C TRP A 2 -8.94 -10.98 -21.95
N THR A 3 -9.26 -12.12 -22.54
CA THR A 3 -10.64 -12.59 -22.65
C THR A 3 -11.09 -12.96 -21.23
N VAL A 4 -11.77 -12.03 -20.56
CA VAL A 4 -12.35 -12.29 -19.24
C VAL A 4 -13.37 -13.41 -19.44
N VAL A 5 -13.04 -14.61 -18.97
CA VAL A 5 -14.07 -15.62 -18.73
C VAL A 5 -14.99 -14.99 -17.71
N GLN A 6 -16.22 -14.63 -18.13
CA GLN A 6 -17.28 -14.25 -17.20
C GLN A 6 -17.69 -15.51 -16.43
N ALA A 7 -16.82 -15.95 -15.52
CA ALA A 7 -17.24 -16.81 -14.44
C ALA A 7 -18.15 -15.95 -13.56
N THR A 8 -19.34 -16.44 -13.25
CA THR A 8 -20.19 -15.86 -12.23
C THR A 8 -19.37 -15.79 -10.94
N LEU A 9 -19.09 -14.56 -10.47
CA LEU A 9 -18.36 -14.38 -9.22
C LEU A 9 -19.21 -14.94 -8.07
N THR A 10 -18.57 -15.64 -7.15
CA THR A 10 -19.22 -16.15 -5.93
C THR A 10 -19.86 -14.97 -5.19
N PRO A 11 -21.05 -15.09 -4.57
CA PRO A 11 -21.61 -14.00 -3.79
C PRO A 11 -20.68 -13.51 -2.67
N ALA A 12 -20.72 -12.20 -2.38
CA ALA A 12 -19.80 -11.56 -1.45
C ALA A 12 -19.87 -12.15 -0.03
N PHE A 13 -21.07 -12.49 0.45
CA PHE A 13 -21.28 -13.03 1.80
C PHE A 13 -20.67 -14.43 1.97
N GLU A 14 -20.66 -15.26 0.91
CA GLU A 14 -20.07 -16.60 0.95
C GLU A 14 -18.54 -16.52 1.03
N LEU A 15 -17.93 -15.54 0.34
CA LEU A 15 -16.49 -15.30 0.48
C LEU A 15 -16.13 -14.80 1.89
N VAL A 16 -16.94 -13.91 2.47
CA VAL A 16 -16.71 -13.42 3.84
C VAL A 16 -16.81 -14.56 4.86
N GLN A 17 -17.76 -15.48 4.72
CA GLN A 17 -17.83 -16.68 5.56
C GLN A 17 -16.59 -17.57 5.45
N SER A 18 -15.94 -17.59 4.28
CA SER A 18 -14.71 -18.37 4.09
C SER A 18 -13.49 -17.81 4.83
N LEU A 19 -13.56 -16.56 5.34
CA LEU A 19 -12.48 -15.92 6.08
C LEU A 19 -12.16 -16.61 7.40
N GLU A 20 -13.15 -17.19 8.08
CA GLU A 20 -12.91 -17.89 9.36
C GLU A 20 -11.88 -19.03 9.19
N LYS A 21 -12.02 -19.83 8.13
CA LYS A 21 -11.05 -20.89 7.79
C LYS A 21 -9.68 -20.33 7.41
N VAL A 22 -9.65 -19.18 6.72
CA VAL A 22 -8.39 -18.51 6.36
C VAL A 22 -7.68 -17.98 7.61
N GLN A 23 -8.43 -17.48 8.58
CA GLN A 23 -7.92 -17.03 9.87
C GLN A 23 -7.38 -18.20 10.68
N GLU A 24 -8.10 -19.32 10.75
CA GLU A 24 -7.64 -20.54 11.42
C GLU A 24 -6.32 -21.07 10.82
N PHE A 25 -6.22 -21.08 9.49
CA PHE A 25 -4.98 -21.45 8.82
C PHE A 25 -3.85 -20.47 9.14
N ALA A 26 -4.12 -19.17 9.10
CA ALA A 26 -3.12 -18.15 9.45
C ALA A 26 -2.66 -18.26 10.91
N GLU A 27 -3.55 -18.54 11.86
CA GLU A 27 -3.20 -18.76 13.27
C GLU A 27 -2.34 -19.99 13.46
N THR A 28 -2.63 -21.06 12.73
CA THR A 28 -1.84 -22.29 12.74
C THR A 28 -0.46 -22.04 12.13
N TRP A 29 -0.40 -21.28 11.04
CA TRP A 29 0.86 -20.86 10.41
C TRP A 29 1.73 -19.99 11.32
N ARG A 30 1.12 -19.08 12.09
CA ARG A 30 1.87 -18.23 13.06
C ARG A 30 2.52 -19.01 14.20
N LYS A 31 2.06 -20.23 14.48
CA LYS A 31 2.60 -21.08 15.56
C LYS A 31 3.82 -21.89 15.13
N GLN A 32 4.22 -21.79 13.87
CA GLN A 32 5.43 -22.45 13.37
C GLN A 32 6.67 -21.95 14.12
N GLU A 33 7.61 -22.85 14.36
CA GLU A 33 8.88 -22.52 15.00
C GLU A 33 9.68 -21.57 14.12
N LEU A 34 10.26 -20.52 14.72
CA LEU A 34 11.07 -19.57 13.97
C LEU A 34 12.44 -20.18 13.64
N PHE A 35 12.89 -20.00 12.40
CA PHE A 35 14.26 -20.33 12.00
C PHE A 35 15.24 -19.28 12.51
N GLU A 36 16.21 -19.74 13.30
CA GLU A 36 17.26 -18.89 13.90
C GLU A 36 18.65 -19.09 13.26
N GLY A 37 18.71 -19.72 12.07
CA GLY A 37 19.96 -19.91 11.33
C GLY A 37 20.57 -21.31 11.43
N ASN A 38 19.89 -22.28 12.04
CA ASN A 38 20.37 -23.66 12.18
C ASN A 38 19.45 -24.65 11.45
N ASP A 39 20.02 -25.49 10.58
CA ASP A 39 19.34 -26.58 9.86
C ASP A 39 18.18 -26.10 8.95
N ALA A 40 18.53 -25.27 7.95
CA ALA A 40 17.57 -24.73 6.98
C ALA A 40 16.75 -25.81 6.27
N LYS A 41 17.35 -26.99 6.03
CA LYS A 41 16.67 -28.11 5.40
C LYS A 41 15.50 -28.61 6.25
N LYS A 42 15.74 -28.89 7.54
CA LYS A 42 14.68 -29.33 8.45
C LYS A 42 13.58 -28.28 8.60
N HIS A 43 13.94 -27.00 8.61
CA HIS A 43 12.95 -25.90 8.63
C HIS A 43 12.07 -25.91 7.37
N VAL A 44 12.70 -25.98 6.21
CA VAL A 44 12.02 -26.05 4.91
C VAL A 44 11.10 -27.27 4.82
N ASP A 45 11.54 -28.43 5.29
CA ASP A 45 10.73 -29.66 5.31
C ASP A 45 9.47 -29.50 6.18
N LYS A 46 9.61 -28.86 7.35
CA LYS A 46 8.46 -28.53 8.23
C LYS A 46 7.48 -27.56 7.57
N LEU A 47 7.97 -26.48 6.97
CA LEU A 47 7.11 -25.51 6.28
C LEU A 47 6.39 -26.15 5.09
N THR A 48 7.11 -26.95 4.30
CA THR A 48 6.56 -27.65 3.13
C THR A 48 5.44 -28.60 3.55
N THR A 49 5.69 -29.43 4.57
CA THR A 49 4.69 -30.36 5.12
C THR A 49 3.45 -29.62 5.64
N SER A 50 3.65 -28.46 6.28
CA SER A 50 2.53 -27.66 6.79
C SER A 50 1.67 -27.09 5.66
N ILE A 51 2.27 -26.64 4.56
CA ILE A 51 1.55 -26.21 3.36
C ILE A 51 0.83 -27.38 2.68
N GLU A 52 1.51 -28.52 2.52
CA GLU A 52 0.94 -29.73 1.92
C GLU A 52 -0.31 -30.18 2.68
N GLN A 53 -0.23 -30.27 4.00
CA GLN A 53 -1.38 -30.61 4.83
C GLN A 53 -2.53 -29.60 4.67
N ALA A 54 -2.23 -28.29 4.64
CA ALA A 54 -3.25 -27.27 4.45
C ALA A 54 -3.94 -27.39 3.08
N VAL A 55 -3.17 -27.68 2.02
CA VAL A 55 -3.70 -27.94 0.68
C VAL A 55 -4.62 -29.16 0.68
N ASP A 56 -4.20 -30.27 1.30
CA ASP A 56 -4.98 -31.50 1.42
C ASP A 56 -6.32 -31.30 2.17
N GLU A 57 -6.33 -30.41 3.16
CA GLU A 57 -7.53 -30.00 3.90
C GLU A 57 -8.40 -28.98 3.15
N GLY A 58 -7.99 -28.52 1.96
CA GLY A 58 -8.67 -27.51 1.16
C GLY A 58 -8.44 -26.06 1.62
N ASN A 59 -7.47 -25.84 2.50
CA ASN A 59 -7.03 -24.54 3.01
C ASN A 59 -5.93 -23.95 2.10
N THR A 60 -6.36 -23.43 0.94
CA THR A 60 -5.49 -22.94 -0.14
C THR A 60 -5.22 -21.44 -0.11
N VAL A 61 -5.72 -20.71 0.90
CA VAL A 61 -5.52 -19.26 1.04
C VAL A 61 -4.95 -18.95 2.40
N LEU A 62 -3.79 -18.30 2.44
CA LEU A 62 -3.06 -17.89 3.64
C LEU A 62 -2.93 -16.37 3.71
N ILE A 63 -3.33 -15.79 4.84
CA ILE A 63 -3.18 -14.35 5.12
C ILE A 63 -2.47 -14.21 6.48
N PRO A 64 -1.12 -14.30 6.53
CA PRO A 64 -0.35 -14.49 7.75
C PRO A 64 -0.56 -13.39 8.76
N ILE A 65 -0.52 -12.12 8.35
CA ILE A 65 -0.85 -10.99 9.21
C ILE A 65 -2.13 -10.37 8.67
N ALA A 66 -3.26 -11.03 8.91
CA ALA A 66 -4.51 -10.31 9.05
C ALA A 66 -4.34 -9.35 10.24
N GLN A 67 -3.76 -8.16 10.01
CA GLN A 67 -4.41 -6.98 10.56
C GLN A 67 -5.81 -7.11 10.00
N GLU A 68 -6.76 -7.46 10.87
CA GLU A 68 -8.20 -7.38 10.65
C GLU A 68 -8.47 -7.09 9.18
N ALA A 69 -8.54 -8.13 8.34
CA ALA A 69 -8.90 -7.93 6.95
C ALA A 69 -10.30 -7.37 7.05
N ASP A 70 -10.39 -6.05 7.12
CA ASP A 70 -11.59 -5.26 7.40
C ASP A 70 -12.35 -5.20 6.07
N LEU A 71 -12.48 -6.38 5.45
CA LEU A 71 -13.38 -6.66 4.38
C LEU A 71 -14.74 -6.30 4.95
N PRO A 72 -15.40 -5.29 4.38
CA PRO A 72 -16.72 -4.95 4.84
C PRO A 72 -17.59 -6.20 4.73
N LEU A 73 -18.50 -6.42 5.68
CA LEU A 73 -19.41 -7.57 5.71
C LEU A 73 -20.14 -7.80 4.37
N LYS A 74 -20.32 -6.72 3.61
CA LYS A 74 -20.86 -6.72 2.25
C LYS A 74 -19.88 -5.98 1.34
N PRO A 75 -18.84 -6.64 0.84
CA PRO A 75 -17.92 -6.04 -0.09
C PRO A 75 -18.53 -5.96 -1.47
N ILE A 76 -18.27 -4.86 -2.17
CA ILE A 76 -18.72 -4.65 -3.55
C ILE A 76 -17.87 -5.52 -4.46
N ARG A 77 -18.54 -6.28 -5.33
CA ARG A 77 -17.93 -7.31 -6.18
C ARG A 77 -17.87 -6.88 -7.63
N GLY A 78 -16.93 -7.47 -8.35
CA GLY A 78 -16.78 -7.26 -9.79
C GLY A 78 -16.13 -5.93 -10.14
N THR A 79 -15.43 -5.31 -9.18
CA THR A 79 -14.68 -4.08 -9.43
C THR A 79 -13.64 -4.31 -10.53
N PRO A 80 -13.26 -3.28 -11.31
CA PRO A 80 -12.29 -3.45 -12.39
C PRO A 80 -10.95 -4.05 -11.90
N PHE A 81 -10.49 -3.66 -10.71
CA PHE A 81 -9.25 -4.20 -10.14
C PHE A 81 -9.41 -5.64 -9.63
N GLU A 82 -10.57 -6.02 -9.08
CA GLU A 82 -10.84 -7.42 -8.71
C GLU A 82 -10.81 -8.32 -9.95
N LYS A 83 -11.44 -7.88 -11.05
CA LYS A 83 -11.41 -8.61 -12.34
C LYS A 83 -9.98 -8.79 -12.85
N LEU A 84 -9.14 -7.76 -12.75
CA LEU A 84 -7.71 -7.86 -13.07
C LEU A 84 -7.03 -8.91 -12.18
N MET A 85 -7.22 -8.83 -10.86
CA MET A 85 -6.59 -9.76 -9.91
C MET A 85 -6.99 -11.21 -10.16
N VAL A 86 -8.28 -11.48 -10.41
CA VAL A 86 -8.77 -12.81 -10.78
C VAL A 86 -8.09 -13.30 -12.05
N ALA A 87 -8.01 -12.46 -13.10
CA ALA A 87 -7.36 -12.84 -14.35
C ALA A 87 -5.86 -13.13 -14.17
N VAL A 88 -5.14 -12.29 -13.41
CA VAL A 88 -3.71 -12.45 -13.14
C VAL A 88 -3.42 -13.71 -12.33
N LEU A 89 -4.23 -13.99 -11.31
CA LEU A 89 -4.10 -15.19 -10.49
C LEU A 89 -4.51 -16.46 -11.27
N GLN A 90 -5.48 -16.38 -12.18
CA GLN A 90 -5.81 -17.51 -13.05
C GLN A 90 -4.72 -17.83 -14.06
N ASN A 91 -3.85 -16.88 -14.38
CA ASN A 91 -2.78 -17.08 -15.34
C ASN A 91 -1.66 -17.96 -14.77
N THR A 92 -1.65 -19.23 -15.17
CA THR A 92 -0.63 -20.21 -14.79
C THR A 92 0.64 -20.12 -15.65
N SER A 93 0.67 -19.35 -16.74
CA SER A 93 1.85 -19.26 -17.61
C SER A 93 2.91 -18.29 -17.12
N VAL A 94 2.64 -17.52 -16.05
CA VAL A 94 3.55 -16.48 -15.54
C VAL A 94 4.22 -16.94 -14.26
N ALA A 95 5.55 -16.90 -14.23
CA ALA A 95 6.36 -17.13 -13.03
C ALA A 95 7.22 -15.90 -12.71
N GLY A 96 7.81 -15.86 -11.52
CA GLY A 96 8.57 -14.72 -11.04
C GLY A 96 7.68 -13.60 -10.51
N VAL A 97 8.16 -12.36 -10.55
CA VAL A 97 7.50 -11.17 -10.01
C VAL A 97 6.76 -10.40 -11.10
N TYR A 98 5.52 -10.02 -10.80
CA TYR A 98 4.64 -9.23 -11.65
C TYR A 98 4.12 -8.01 -10.88
N ALA A 99 4.43 -6.79 -11.33
CA ALA A 99 4.00 -5.57 -10.65
C ALA A 99 2.71 -5.00 -11.24
N LEU A 100 1.68 -4.82 -10.42
CA LEU A 100 0.41 -4.20 -10.78
C LEU A 100 0.28 -2.85 -10.06
N HIS A 101 -0.38 -1.89 -10.69
CA HIS A 101 -0.64 -0.60 -10.07
C HIS A 101 -2.08 -0.13 -10.26
N ALA A 102 -2.56 0.66 -9.30
CA ALA A 102 -3.72 1.52 -9.50
C ALA A 102 -3.68 2.64 -8.45
N GLU A 103 -4.46 3.68 -8.70
CA GLU A 103 -4.45 4.88 -7.85
C GLU A 103 -4.66 4.54 -6.36
N PRO A 104 -4.11 5.34 -5.43
CA PRO A 104 -4.40 5.20 -4.01
C PRO A 104 -5.90 5.27 -3.74
N GLY A 105 -6.43 4.32 -2.96
CA GLY A 105 -7.81 4.38 -2.49
C GLY A 105 -8.87 3.79 -3.43
N VAL A 106 -8.52 3.17 -4.56
CA VAL A 106 -9.45 2.48 -5.47
C VAL A 106 -9.96 1.12 -4.95
N GLY A 107 -9.46 0.65 -3.79
CA GLY A 107 -9.85 -0.64 -3.21
C GLY A 107 -8.97 -1.84 -3.64
N LYS A 108 -7.72 -1.61 -4.04
CA LYS A 108 -6.77 -2.67 -4.46
C LYS A 108 -6.66 -3.83 -3.46
N SER A 109 -6.48 -3.51 -2.18
CA SER A 109 -6.34 -4.50 -1.10
C SER A 109 -7.58 -5.37 -0.95
N THR A 110 -8.76 -4.74 -0.89
CA THR A 110 -10.06 -5.46 -0.87
C THR A 110 -10.22 -6.35 -2.10
N ALA A 111 -9.91 -5.83 -3.28
CA ALA A 111 -9.98 -6.58 -4.53
C ALA A 111 -9.01 -7.78 -4.57
N ALA A 112 -7.78 -7.63 -4.06
CA ALA A 112 -6.81 -8.70 -3.96
C ALA A 112 -7.27 -9.81 -3.02
N THR A 113 -7.80 -9.46 -1.85
CA THR A 113 -8.35 -10.45 -0.91
C THR A 113 -9.54 -11.17 -1.51
N LEU A 114 -10.51 -10.45 -2.12
CA LEU A 114 -11.66 -11.07 -2.76
C LEU A 114 -11.26 -12.00 -3.90
N ALA A 115 -10.29 -11.62 -4.73
CA ALA A 115 -9.79 -12.45 -5.81
C ALA A 115 -9.08 -13.71 -5.29
N ALA A 116 -8.31 -13.61 -4.21
CA ALA A 116 -7.69 -14.77 -3.55
C ALA A 116 -8.76 -15.76 -3.04
N LEU A 117 -9.79 -15.25 -2.37
CA LEU A 117 -10.90 -16.07 -1.87
C LEU A 117 -11.75 -16.66 -3.00
N GLU A 118 -11.99 -15.92 -4.08
CA GLU A 118 -12.74 -16.37 -5.26
C GLU A 118 -12.09 -17.57 -5.95
N LEU A 119 -10.76 -17.68 -5.86
CA LEU A 119 -9.99 -18.77 -6.45
C LEU A 119 -9.75 -19.94 -5.50
N LYS A 120 -10.18 -19.83 -4.24
CA LYS A 120 -10.15 -20.93 -3.28
C LYS A 120 -10.87 -22.15 -3.87
N GLY A 121 -10.16 -23.27 -3.97
CA GLY A 121 -10.70 -24.54 -4.49
C GLY A 121 -10.92 -24.60 -6.01
N ARG A 122 -10.75 -23.50 -6.76
CA ARG A 122 -10.73 -23.54 -8.24
C ARG A 122 -9.41 -24.07 -8.78
N GLN A 123 -8.36 -23.98 -7.98
CA GLN A 123 -7.03 -24.50 -8.27
C GLN A 123 -6.53 -25.27 -7.06
N PRO A 124 -6.87 -26.57 -6.96
CA PRO A 124 -6.78 -27.32 -5.72
C PRO A 124 -5.34 -27.55 -5.24
N THR A 125 -4.35 -27.45 -6.12
CA THR A 125 -2.93 -27.63 -5.81
C THR A 125 -2.20 -26.32 -5.48
N ASP A 126 -2.86 -25.19 -5.65
CA ASP A 126 -2.21 -23.88 -5.57
C ASP A 126 -2.51 -23.23 -4.23
N VAL A 127 -1.51 -22.59 -3.64
CA VAL A 127 -1.66 -21.79 -2.42
C VAL A 127 -1.50 -20.32 -2.74
N ILE A 128 -2.52 -19.54 -2.41
CA ILE A 128 -2.50 -18.09 -2.53
C ILE A 128 -2.15 -17.50 -1.17
N VAL A 129 -1.03 -16.77 -1.12
CA VAL A 129 -0.54 -16.12 0.09
C VAL A 129 -0.68 -14.62 -0.09
N LEU A 130 -1.41 -13.93 0.79
CA LEU A 130 -1.55 -12.47 0.75
C LEU A 130 -0.78 -11.85 1.93
N LEU A 131 0.28 -11.11 1.61
CA LEU A 131 1.10 -10.33 2.53
C LEU A 131 0.80 -8.85 2.34
N GLN A 132 0.51 -8.14 3.44
CA GLN A 132 0.09 -6.73 3.39
C GLN A 132 1.01 -5.83 4.21
N ASN A 133 1.25 -4.60 3.75
CA ASN A 133 2.06 -3.61 4.46
C ASN A 133 3.52 -4.09 4.67
N ASP A 134 4.19 -3.72 5.76
CA ASP A 134 5.62 -3.96 6.05
C ASP A 134 6.24 -5.21 5.38
N PHE A 135 6.96 -5.00 4.27
CA PHE A 135 7.54 -6.07 3.47
C PHE A 135 8.43 -7.03 4.27
N GLU A 136 9.30 -6.50 5.12
CA GLU A 136 10.28 -7.30 5.85
C GLU A 136 9.57 -8.16 6.89
N ARG A 137 8.71 -7.54 7.69
CA ARG A 137 7.94 -8.24 8.73
C ARG A 137 7.02 -9.31 8.14
N GLN A 138 6.41 -9.05 6.99
CA GLN A 138 5.55 -10.04 6.33
C GLN A 138 6.35 -11.23 5.79
N LEU A 139 7.54 -11.00 5.23
CA LEU A 139 8.40 -12.08 4.78
C LEU A 139 8.96 -12.90 5.95
N GLU A 140 9.32 -12.24 7.05
CA GLU A 140 9.69 -12.92 8.31
C GLU A 140 8.57 -13.83 8.79
N SER A 141 7.34 -13.32 8.81
CA SER A 141 6.17 -14.09 9.21
C SER A 141 5.85 -15.23 8.24
N PHE A 142 6.02 -15.03 6.94
CA PHE A 142 5.70 -16.04 5.94
C PHE A 142 6.71 -17.19 5.94
N PHE A 143 8.01 -16.87 5.92
CA PHE A 143 9.07 -17.88 5.96
C PHE A 143 9.35 -18.39 7.38
N CYS A 144 8.63 -17.88 8.39
CA CYS A 144 8.82 -18.19 9.81
C CYS A 144 10.29 -18.08 10.21
N VAL A 145 10.92 -16.94 9.91
CA VAL A 145 12.33 -16.67 10.26
C VAL A 145 12.41 -15.62 11.35
N SER A 146 13.38 -15.74 12.26
CA SER A 146 13.56 -14.75 13.34
C SER A 146 14.21 -13.44 12.87
N ASN A 147 14.78 -13.45 11.66
CA ASN A 147 15.40 -12.29 11.04
C ASN A 147 15.30 -12.41 9.52
N ILE A 148 14.88 -11.32 8.89
CA ILE A 148 14.68 -11.22 7.45
C ILE A 148 15.91 -11.58 6.61
N LYS A 149 17.13 -11.48 7.15
CA LYS A 149 18.37 -11.91 6.47
C LYS A 149 18.35 -13.38 6.05
N PHE A 150 17.61 -14.22 6.77
CA PHE A 150 17.49 -15.65 6.49
C PHE A 150 16.47 -15.96 5.39
N SER A 151 15.62 -15.00 4.99
CA SER A 151 14.60 -15.24 3.95
C SER A 151 15.19 -15.74 2.63
N ALA A 152 16.36 -15.23 2.25
CA ALA A 152 17.07 -15.67 1.04
C ALA A 152 17.52 -17.14 1.12
N GLU A 153 17.95 -17.59 2.29
CA GLU A 153 18.39 -18.96 2.54
C GLU A 153 17.21 -19.95 2.48
N ILE A 154 16.03 -19.53 2.95
CA ILE A 154 14.82 -20.36 3.00
C ILE A 154 14.03 -20.33 1.69
N ALA A 155 13.92 -19.18 1.02
CA ALA A 155 13.00 -18.98 -0.09
C ALA A 155 13.22 -19.97 -1.24
N ARG A 156 14.46 -20.17 -1.68
CA ARG A 156 14.75 -21.05 -2.83
C ARG A 156 14.52 -22.52 -2.51
N PRO A 157 15.09 -23.10 -1.43
CA PRO A 157 14.80 -24.49 -1.06
C PRO A 157 13.31 -24.73 -0.79
N PHE A 158 12.62 -23.80 -0.13
CA PHE A 158 11.19 -23.91 0.14
C PHE A 158 10.35 -23.97 -1.13
N PHE A 159 10.60 -23.07 -2.07
CA PHE A 159 9.95 -23.08 -3.37
C PHE A 159 10.28 -24.34 -4.20
N THR A 160 11.53 -24.82 -4.18
CA THR A 160 11.87 -26.09 -4.81
C THR A 160 11.09 -27.26 -4.19
N SER A 161 11.03 -27.35 -2.86
CA SER A 161 10.29 -28.41 -2.18
C SER A 161 8.79 -28.38 -2.49
N LEU A 162 8.16 -27.20 -2.54
CA LEU A 162 6.75 -27.08 -2.91
C LEU A 162 6.49 -27.50 -4.36
N LYS A 163 7.36 -27.10 -5.30
CA LYS A 163 7.28 -27.54 -6.70
C LYS A 163 7.40 -29.05 -6.83
N ASP A 164 8.31 -29.69 -6.08
CA ASP A 164 8.48 -31.14 -6.10
C ASP A 164 7.24 -31.88 -5.57
N LYS A 165 6.44 -31.22 -4.73
CA LYS A 165 5.11 -31.67 -4.28
C LYS A 165 3.98 -31.34 -5.24
N GLY A 166 4.26 -30.66 -6.36
CA GLY A 166 3.24 -30.18 -7.29
C GLY A 166 2.43 -29.01 -6.75
N ILE A 167 2.89 -28.35 -5.69
CA ILE A 167 2.21 -27.21 -5.06
C ILE A 167 2.79 -25.92 -5.62
N ARG A 168 1.92 -25.05 -6.12
CA ARG A 168 2.32 -23.74 -6.63
C ARG A 168 1.94 -22.64 -5.66
N VAL A 169 2.91 -21.79 -5.31
CA VAL A 169 2.66 -20.57 -4.53
C VAL A 169 2.32 -19.40 -5.45
N ARG A 170 1.27 -18.66 -5.08
CA ARG A 170 0.94 -17.33 -5.58
C ARG A 170 1.03 -16.33 -4.45
N LEU A 171 2.15 -15.63 -4.37
CA LEU A 171 2.43 -14.66 -3.33
C LEU A 171 1.99 -13.27 -3.75
N ILE A 172 0.95 -12.71 -3.14
CA ILE A 172 0.52 -11.33 -3.33
C ILE A 172 1.19 -10.46 -2.26
N LEU A 173 1.89 -9.45 -2.70
CA LEU A 173 2.57 -8.43 -1.92
C LEU A 173 1.79 -7.11 -2.08
N ASP A 174 0.84 -6.84 -1.19
CA ASP A 174 -0.08 -5.72 -1.26
C ASP A 174 0.36 -4.53 -0.38
N ASN A 175 0.61 -3.38 -1.02
CA ASN A 175 1.09 -2.15 -0.35
C ASN A 175 2.37 -2.35 0.50
N VAL A 176 3.15 -3.39 0.20
CA VAL A 176 4.36 -3.69 1.00
C VAL A 176 5.53 -2.75 0.69
N LEU A 177 5.45 -2.05 -0.43
CA LEU A 177 6.45 -1.11 -0.94
C LEU A 177 6.00 0.35 -0.81
N ASP A 178 4.97 0.63 -0.03
CA ASP A 178 4.39 1.97 0.08
C ASP A 178 5.22 2.97 0.91
N SER A 179 6.34 2.52 1.52
CA SER A 179 7.22 3.37 2.34
C SER A 179 8.11 4.34 1.55
N GLY A 180 8.11 4.29 0.22
CA GLY A 180 8.88 5.18 -0.65
C GLY A 180 9.50 4.47 -1.85
N ARG A 181 10.58 5.03 -2.40
CA ARG A 181 11.36 4.38 -3.47
C ARG A 181 11.94 3.05 -3.00
N ILE A 182 12.13 2.11 -3.92
CA ILE A 182 12.79 0.84 -3.63
C ILE A 182 14.25 1.15 -3.35
N ASN A 183 14.67 1.05 -2.08
CA ASN A 183 16.08 1.13 -1.74
C ASN A 183 16.81 -0.14 -2.21
N GLU A 184 18.14 -0.06 -2.28
CA GLU A 184 18.97 -1.17 -2.78
C GLU A 184 18.73 -2.48 -2.02
N LEU A 185 18.63 -2.41 -0.69
CA LEU A 185 18.43 -3.58 0.17
C LEU A 185 17.11 -4.30 -0.13
N LEU A 186 16.02 -3.54 -0.26
CA LEU A 186 14.71 -4.09 -0.58
C LEU A 186 14.68 -4.64 -2.01
N GLY A 187 15.30 -3.93 -2.95
CA GLY A 187 15.48 -4.39 -4.33
C GLY A 187 16.22 -5.72 -4.40
N ASP A 188 17.33 -5.87 -3.68
CA ASP A 188 18.11 -7.11 -3.61
C ASP A 188 17.26 -8.29 -3.11
N ARG A 189 16.49 -8.08 -2.04
CA ARG A 189 15.62 -9.11 -1.46
C ARG A 189 14.51 -9.53 -2.44
N LEU A 190 13.88 -8.55 -3.09
CA LEU A 190 12.84 -8.84 -4.08
C LEU A 190 13.43 -9.59 -5.29
N ARG A 191 14.65 -9.26 -5.74
CA ARG A 191 15.34 -10.02 -6.80
C ARG A 191 15.62 -11.47 -6.41
N VAL A 192 16.02 -11.73 -5.15
CA VAL A 192 16.24 -13.10 -4.67
C VAL A 192 14.95 -13.90 -4.71
N ILE A 193 13.86 -13.33 -4.20
CA ILE A 193 12.54 -13.97 -4.22
C ILE A 193 12.05 -14.16 -5.66
N ALA A 194 12.25 -13.17 -6.54
CA ALA A 194 11.87 -13.24 -7.94
C ALA A 194 12.56 -14.40 -8.68
N ARG A 195 13.88 -14.56 -8.49
CA ARG A 195 14.64 -15.68 -9.06
C ARG A 195 14.16 -17.02 -8.52
N ALA A 196 14.02 -17.13 -7.20
CA ALA A 196 13.54 -18.35 -6.56
C ALA A 196 12.14 -18.75 -7.05
N ALA A 197 11.23 -17.78 -7.22
CA ALA A 197 9.89 -18.03 -7.72
C ALA A 197 9.91 -18.43 -9.20
N ASN A 198 10.69 -17.73 -10.04
CA ASN A 198 10.78 -18.00 -11.47
C ASN A 198 11.35 -19.40 -11.76
N ASP A 199 12.46 -19.77 -11.12
CA ASP A 199 13.11 -21.09 -11.28
C ASP A 199 12.16 -22.25 -10.89
N ASN A 200 11.25 -21.98 -9.96
CA ASN A 200 10.34 -22.96 -9.41
C ASN A 200 8.87 -22.82 -9.87
N LEU A 201 8.61 -22.01 -10.91
CA LEU A 201 7.26 -21.81 -11.50
C LEU A 201 6.21 -21.26 -10.52
N HIS A 202 6.65 -20.53 -9.50
CA HIS A 202 5.76 -19.77 -8.61
C HIS A 202 5.55 -18.35 -9.11
N GLN A 203 4.49 -17.73 -8.64
CA GLN A 203 4.09 -16.38 -9.03
C GLN A 203 4.16 -15.47 -7.81
N VAL A 204 4.74 -14.28 -7.99
CA VAL A 204 4.74 -13.21 -7.00
C VAL A 204 4.09 -11.99 -7.65
N ILE A 205 3.06 -11.44 -7.04
CA ILE A 205 2.31 -10.28 -7.54
C ILE A 205 2.56 -9.13 -6.57
N VAL A 206 3.14 -8.04 -7.05
CA VAL A 206 3.38 -6.85 -6.25
C VAL A 206 2.35 -5.80 -6.62
N ILE A 207 1.56 -5.34 -5.66
CA ILE A 207 0.56 -4.30 -5.85
C ILE A 207 1.11 -2.99 -5.30
N VAL A 208 1.26 -2.00 -6.17
CA VAL A 208 1.77 -0.66 -5.83
C VAL A 208 0.77 0.45 -6.18
N GLN A 209 1.05 1.66 -5.71
CA GLN A 209 0.16 2.82 -5.87
C GLN A 209 0.31 3.56 -7.21
N SER A 210 1.44 3.41 -7.90
CA SER A 210 1.74 4.20 -9.09
C SER A 210 2.38 3.38 -10.21
N GLU A 211 2.23 3.87 -11.43
CA GLU A 211 2.87 3.28 -12.60
C GLU A 211 4.39 3.34 -12.51
N ALA A 212 4.94 4.46 -12.02
CA ALA A 212 6.37 4.63 -11.82
C ALA A 212 6.95 3.56 -10.87
N ALA A 213 6.28 3.31 -9.74
CA ALA A 213 6.70 2.26 -8.82
C ALA A 213 6.58 0.85 -9.45
N ALA A 214 5.57 0.61 -10.29
CA ALA A 214 5.44 -0.67 -10.96
C ALA A 214 6.53 -0.89 -12.01
N ASN A 215 6.92 0.16 -12.73
CA ASN A 215 8.09 0.12 -13.62
C ASN A 215 9.35 -0.15 -12.81
N GLU A 216 9.56 0.55 -11.68
CA GLU A 216 10.73 0.35 -10.81
C GLU A 216 10.86 -1.11 -10.34
N VAL A 217 9.76 -1.74 -9.91
CA VAL A 217 9.73 -3.18 -9.59
C VAL A 217 10.00 -4.04 -10.83
N GLY A 218 9.37 -3.71 -11.96
CA GLY A 218 9.50 -4.46 -13.21
C GLY A 218 10.93 -4.46 -13.75
N ASP A 219 11.66 -3.36 -13.56
CA ASP A 219 13.01 -3.13 -14.08
C ASP A 219 14.10 -3.69 -13.15
N LEU A 220 13.75 -4.27 -11.98
CA LEU A 220 14.72 -4.83 -11.03
C LEU A 220 15.56 -5.97 -11.61
N ASN A 221 14.96 -6.81 -12.46
CA ASN A 221 15.61 -7.93 -13.15
C ASN A 221 14.75 -8.37 -14.36
N GLY A 222 15.13 -7.94 -15.57
CA GLY A 222 14.32 -8.09 -16.79
C GLY A 222 13.85 -9.51 -17.15
N ASP A 223 14.48 -10.57 -16.63
CA ASP A 223 14.06 -11.96 -16.87
C ASP A 223 13.09 -12.51 -15.82
N THR A 224 13.07 -11.94 -14.61
CA THR A 224 12.34 -12.50 -13.46
C THR A 224 11.35 -11.53 -12.82
N THR A 225 11.43 -10.25 -13.17
CA THR A 225 10.53 -9.18 -12.72
C THR A 225 9.98 -8.48 -13.96
N GLN A 226 8.71 -8.10 -13.92
CA GLN A 226 8.06 -7.42 -15.03
C GLN A 226 6.89 -6.60 -14.53
N LYS A 227 6.65 -5.44 -15.17
CA LYS A 227 5.40 -4.70 -14.98
C LYS A 227 4.27 -5.44 -15.69
N GLY A 228 3.11 -5.42 -15.06
CA GLY A 228 1.94 -6.01 -15.63
C GLY A 228 1.36 -5.30 -16.82
N ASN A 229 0.90 -6.10 -17.79
CA ASN A 229 0.11 -5.57 -18.90
C ASN A 229 -1.33 -5.33 -18.41
N GLN A 230 -1.58 -4.09 -17.98
CA GLN A 230 -2.81 -3.67 -17.34
C GLN A 230 -3.34 -2.38 -17.97
N MET A 231 -4.60 -2.04 -17.67
CA MET A 231 -5.22 -0.80 -18.14
C MET A 231 -4.58 0.42 -17.45
N PRO A 232 -4.78 1.64 -17.99
CA PRO A 232 -4.43 2.87 -17.30
C PRO A 232 -5.02 2.94 -15.89
N ALA A 233 -4.34 3.63 -14.96
CA ALA A 233 -4.67 3.60 -13.54
C ALA A 233 -6.09 4.12 -13.24
N GLU A 234 -6.55 5.11 -14.00
CA GLU A 234 -7.89 5.70 -13.95
C GLU A 234 -9.00 4.72 -14.33
N CYS A 235 -8.72 3.69 -15.13
CA CYS A 235 -9.69 2.66 -15.51
C CYS A 235 -10.05 1.73 -14.34
N TYR A 236 -9.34 1.83 -13.22
CA TYR A 236 -9.62 1.08 -11.99
C TYR A 236 -10.45 1.87 -10.98
N ARG A 237 -10.81 3.12 -11.28
CA ARG A 237 -11.79 3.87 -10.50
C ARG A 237 -13.15 3.17 -10.58
N TRP A 238 -13.91 3.32 -9.52
CA TRP A 238 -15.25 2.76 -9.43
C TRP A 238 -16.19 3.51 -10.36
N SER A 239 -17.12 2.75 -10.93
CA SER A 239 -18.30 3.23 -11.64
C SER A 239 -19.27 3.93 -10.70
N ARG A 240 -20.27 4.60 -11.28
CA ARG A 240 -21.33 5.29 -10.53
C ARG A 240 -22.14 4.29 -9.72
N GLU A 241 -22.41 3.12 -10.30
CA GLU A 241 -23.18 2.03 -9.68
C GLU A 241 -22.46 1.47 -8.45
N GLU A 242 -21.16 1.20 -8.56
CA GLU A 242 -20.34 0.73 -7.43
C GLU A 242 -20.25 1.79 -6.33
N ALA A 243 -20.07 3.06 -6.69
CA ALA A 243 -20.09 4.16 -5.72
C ALA A 243 -21.46 4.30 -5.02
N GLN A 244 -22.55 4.17 -5.77
CA GLN A 244 -23.90 4.21 -5.22
C GLN A 244 -24.16 3.03 -4.27
N GLU A 245 -23.66 1.84 -4.58
CA GLU A 245 -23.74 0.68 -3.70
C GLU A 245 -23.00 0.92 -2.38
N LEU A 246 -21.82 1.55 -2.43
CA LEU A 246 -21.07 1.92 -1.21
C LEU A 246 -21.85 2.91 -0.35
N LEU A 247 -22.41 3.95 -0.97
CA LEU A 247 -23.22 4.94 -0.29
C LEU A 247 -24.48 4.33 0.34
N ASN A 248 -25.02 3.28 -0.27
CA ASN A 248 -26.17 2.54 0.25
C ASN A 248 -25.81 1.52 1.34
N SER A 249 -24.52 1.32 1.67
CA SER A 249 -24.12 0.44 2.75
C SER A 249 -24.57 0.98 4.12
N THR A 250 -24.93 0.08 5.04
CA THR A 250 -25.48 0.44 6.36
C THR A 250 -24.60 1.45 7.10
N LYS A 251 -23.29 1.20 7.14
CA LYS A 251 -22.30 2.05 7.80
C LYS A 251 -22.30 3.48 7.24
N ILE A 252 -22.34 3.62 5.92
CA ILE A 252 -22.32 4.94 5.28
C ILE A 252 -23.66 5.67 5.48
N ARG A 253 -24.78 4.96 5.39
CA ARG A 253 -26.10 5.56 5.66
C ARG A 253 -26.21 6.03 7.11
N GLU A 254 -25.64 5.30 8.07
CA GLU A 254 -25.58 5.73 9.47
C GLU A 254 -24.73 6.99 9.65
N LEU A 255 -23.55 7.07 9.01
CA LEU A 255 -22.71 8.28 9.04
C LEU A 255 -23.43 9.50 8.44
N LEU A 256 -24.18 9.32 7.36
CA LEU A 256 -24.94 10.41 6.75
C LEU A 256 -26.14 10.83 7.61
N LYS A 257 -26.83 9.88 8.28
CA LYS A 257 -27.91 10.19 9.22
C LYS A 257 -27.43 11.02 10.41
N GLN A 258 -26.20 10.85 10.86
CA GLN A 258 -25.62 11.69 11.93
C GLN A 258 -25.45 13.16 11.52
N ARG A 259 -25.45 13.46 10.21
CA ARG A 259 -25.40 14.83 9.68
C ARG A 259 -26.79 15.46 9.55
N LEU A 260 -27.85 14.65 9.62
CA LEU A 260 -29.22 15.13 9.55
C LEU A 260 -29.67 15.69 10.91
N ARG A 261 -30.51 16.70 10.87
CA ARG A 261 -31.23 17.18 12.04
C ARG A 261 -32.35 16.19 12.42
N PRO A 262 -32.80 16.18 13.70
CA PRO A 262 -33.82 15.22 14.16
C PRO A 262 -35.17 15.29 13.41
N ASP A 263 -35.45 16.40 12.74
CA ASP A 263 -36.64 16.69 11.95
C ASP A 263 -36.51 16.37 10.46
N GLU A 264 -35.33 15.97 9.99
CA GLU A 264 -35.06 15.64 8.58
C GLU A 264 -35.36 14.15 8.28
N GLU A 265 -36.00 13.88 7.14
CA GLU A 265 -36.62 12.60 6.79
C GLU A 265 -35.79 11.80 5.75
N ALA A 266 -36.42 10.78 5.13
CA ALA A 266 -35.82 9.92 4.13
C ALA A 266 -35.43 10.68 2.83
N ASP A 267 -36.18 11.72 2.47
CA ASP A 267 -35.89 12.54 1.28
C ASP A 267 -34.62 13.37 1.48
N ASP A 268 -34.36 13.85 2.70
CA ASP A 268 -33.12 14.55 3.05
C ASP A 268 -31.92 13.60 2.99
N LEU A 269 -32.07 12.37 3.46
CA LEU A 269 -31.03 11.34 3.33
C LEU A 269 -30.74 11.01 1.86
N ASN A 270 -31.77 10.90 1.02
CA ASN A 270 -31.59 10.67 -0.42
C ASN A 270 -30.89 11.87 -1.09
N GLY A 271 -31.20 13.10 -0.68
CA GLY A 271 -30.50 14.30 -1.09
C GLY A 271 -29.01 14.28 -0.70
N LEU A 272 -28.69 13.92 0.54
CA LEU A 272 -27.31 13.76 0.99
C LEU A 272 -26.55 12.66 0.25
N LEU A 273 -27.22 11.55 -0.08
CA LEU A 273 -26.63 10.46 -0.87
C LEU A 273 -26.30 10.93 -2.30
N ALA A 274 -27.23 11.65 -2.94
CA ALA A 274 -27.00 12.22 -4.28
C ALA A 274 -25.87 13.26 -4.26
N GLU A 275 -25.87 14.16 -3.27
CA GLU A 275 -24.78 15.13 -3.09
C GLU A 275 -23.44 14.43 -2.87
N ALA A 276 -23.40 13.40 -2.01
CA ALA A 276 -22.17 12.65 -1.74
C ALA A 276 -21.65 11.92 -2.97
N LEU A 277 -22.53 11.40 -3.82
CA LEU A 277 -22.15 10.80 -5.09
C LEU A 277 -21.51 11.84 -6.01
N GLU A 278 -22.17 12.98 -6.24
CA GLU A 278 -21.67 14.01 -7.15
C GLU A 278 -20.39 14.67 -6.65
N ARG A 279 -20.32 15.01 -5.37
CA ARG A 279 -19.18 15.78 -4.81
C ARG A 279 -17.97 14.94 -4.46
N SER A 280 -18.10 13.61 -4.45
CA SER A 280 -16.98 12.68 -4.27
C SER A 280 -16.41 12.12 -5.58
N GLU A 281 -16.95 12.51 -6.73
CA GLU A 281 -16.35 12.20 -8.02
C GLU A 281 -14.99 12.90 -8.16
N ILE A 282 -14.01 12.21 -8.75
CA ILE A 282 -12.68 12.79 -8.97
C ILE A 282 -12.79 13.90 -10.03
N PRO A 283 -12.38 15.15 -9.73
CA PRO A 283 -12.59 16.29 -10.62
C PRO A 283 -11.50 16.36 -11.69
N ASP A 284 -11.44 15.36 -12.57
CA ASP A 284 -10.60 15.34 -13.76
C ASP A 284 -11.37 14.88 -15.01
N LYS A 285 -10.67 14.79 -16.16
CA LYS A 285 -11.29 14.42 -17.44
C LYS A 285 -11.81 12.97 -17.49
N HIS A 286 -11.40 12.12 -16.55
CA HIS A 286 -11.78 10.70 -16.51
C HIS A 286 -12.94 10.45 -15.55
N GLY A 287 -13.09 11.29 -14.52
CA GLY A 287 -14.16 11.17 -13.53
C GLY A 287 -14.04 9.89 -12.69
N GLY A 288 -15.18 9.38 -12.24
CA GLY A 288 -15.26 8.15 -11.46
C GLY A 288 -14.93 8.34 -9.97
N TRP A 289 -14.99 7.24 -9.21
CA TRP A 289 -14.92 7.30 -7.75
C TRP A 289 -13.78 6.45 -7.17
N ARG A 290 -13.28 6.87 -6.02
CA ARG A 290 -12.37 6.08 -5.19
C ARG A 290 -13.04 5.87 -3.84
N PRO A 291 -13.27 4.64 -3.37
CA PRO A 291 -13.92 4.37 -2.09
C PRO A 291 -13.36 5.20 -0.94
N ARG A 292 -12.02 5.30 -0.85
CA ARG A 292 -11.37 6.10 0.20
C ARG A 292 -11.68 7.59 0.09
N SER A 293 -11.75 8.14 -1.12
CA SER A 293 -12.13 9.53 -1.36
C SER A 293 -13.60 9.79 -1.02
N THR A 294 -14.49 8.88 -1.43
CA THR A 294 -15.92 8.93 -1.12
C THR A 294 -16.19 8.89 0.38
N ILE A 295 -15.56 7.95 1.09
CA ILE A 295 -15.67 7.85 2.55
C ILE A 295 -15.08 9.11 3.22
N ARG A 296 -13.92 9.61 2.74
CA ARG A 296 -13.34 10.84 3.28
C ARG A 296 -14.27 12.03 3.12
N TYR A 297 -14.91 12.21 1.97
CA TYR A 297 -15.90 13.26 1.76
C TYR A 297 -17.07 13.15 2.76
N ILE A 298 -17.59 11.94 2.97
CA ILE A 298 -18.66 11.68 3.95
C ILE A 298 -18.21 11.94 5.39
N MET A 299 -16.93 11.84 5.70
CA MET A 299 -16.42 12.13 7.03
C MET A 299 -16.13 13.62 7.22
N THR A 300 -15.42 14.25 6.28
CA THR A 300 -14.85 15.60 6.47
C THR A 300 -15.51 16.69 5.64
N GLY A 301 -16.24 16.34 4.58
CA GLY A 301 -16.74 17.29 3.58
C GLY A 301 -15.68 17.71 2.55
N ASP A 302 -14.43 17.24 2.69
CA ASP A 302 -13.36 17.54 1.73
C ASP A 302 -13.64 16.87 0.40
N ARG A 303 -13.70 17.67 -0.66
CA ARG A 303 -13.76 17.13 -2.02
C ARG A 303 -12.42 16.48 -2.39
N PRO A 304 -12.44 15.39 -3.18
CA PRO A 304 -11.21 14.81 -3.69
C PRO A 304 -10.50 15.81 -4.61
N SER A 305 -9.18 15.83 -4.52
CA SER A 305 -8.33 16.46 -5.52
C SER A 305 -8.11 15.51 -6.70
N ALA A 306 -7.96 16.09 -7.89
CA ALA A 306 -7.40 15.37 -9.03
C ALA A 306 -6.02 14.80 -8.64
N PRO A 307 -5.65 13.59 -9.13
CA PRO A 307 -4.31 13.07 -8.92
C PRO A 307 -3.29 14.08 -9.44
N LEU A 308 -2.31 14.46 -8.61
CA LEU A 308 -1.20 15.28 -9.09
C LEU A 308 -0.44 14.47 -10.15
N PRO A 309 -0.04 15.07 -11.29
CA PRO A 309 0.88 14.41 -12.20
C PRO A 309 2.16 14.09 -11.42
N ILE A 310 2.51 12.81 -11.35
CA ILE A 310 3.78 12.37 -10.77
C ILE A 310 4.88 12.92 -11.68
N PRO A 311 5.92 13.59 -11.16
CA PRO A 311 7.01 14.06 -11.99
C PRO A 311 7.69 12.85 -12.64
N GLY A 312 7.47 12.66 -13.94
CA GLY A 312 8.44 11.96 -14.76
C GLY A 312 9.73 12.79 -14.86
N PRO A 313 10.82 12.24 -15.41
CA PRO A 313 11.99 13.03 -15.75
C PRO A 313 11.58 14.05 -16.84
N SER A 314 11.14 15.23 -16.39
CA SER A 314 10.62 16.29 -17.22
C SER A 314 11.78 17.19 -17.63
N THR A 315 12.17 17.07 -18.90
CA THR A 315 12.70 18.20 -19.66
C THR A 315 11.72 19.36 -19.56
N ALA A 316 12.22 20.49 -19.07
CA ALA A 316 11.48 21.69 -18.69
C ALA A 316 10.46 22.21 -19.72
N SER A 317 9.33 22.73 -19.20
CA SER A 317 8.91 24.11 -19.50
C SER A 317 7.82 24.62 -18.53
N ALA A 318 8.20 25.66 -17.80
CA ALA A 318 7.45 26.77 -17.20
C ALA A 318 5.92 26.71 -16.97
N GLY A 319 5.53 27.02 -15.73
CA GLY A 319 4.60 28.12 -15.48
C GLY A 319 3.36 27.80 -14.65
N THR A 320 3.48 27.70 -13.32
CA THR A 320 2.59 28.34 -12.33
C THR A 320 3.30 28.32 -10.98
N THR A 321 3.60 29.47 -10.40
CA THR A 321 4.28 29.63 -9.11
C THR A 321 3.37 29.17 -7.98
N ALA A 322 3.47 27.89 -7.61
CA ALA A 322 3.12 27.44 -6.27
C ALA A 322 4.20 27.97 -5.31
N SER A 323 3.79 28.59 -4.20
CA SER A 323 4.71 28.99 -3.14
C SER A 323 5.49 27.75 -2.69
N PRO A 324 6.83 27.74 -2.80
CA PRO A 324 7.63 26.58 -2.46
C PRO A 324 7.47 26.24 -0.98
N ILE A 325 7.32 24.94 -0.72
CA ILE A 325 7.14 24.38 0.61
C ILE A 325 8.50 24.39 1.31
N THR A 326 8.59 25.08 2.45
CA THR A 326 9.79 25.06 3.31
C THR A 326 9.58 24.05 4.44
N TRP A 327 10.49 23.08 4.53
CA TRP A 327 10.55 22.11 5.63
C TRP A 327 11.64 22.54 6.61
N VAL A 328 11.32 22.57 7.92
CA VAL A 328 12.28 22.99 8.95
C VAL A 328 12.35 21.95 10.07
N ARG A 329 13.55 21.66 10.56
CA ARG A 329 13.78 20.79 11.70
C ARG A 329 14.31 21.62 12.87
N GLN A 330 13.78 21.37 14.07
CA GLN A 330 14.30 21.96 15.30
C GLN A 330 15.53 21.17 15.75
N LEU A 331 16.64 21.85 16.03
CA LEU A 331 17.79 21.25 16.71
C LEU A 331 17.77 21.74 18.16
N VAL A 332 17.53 20.83 19.11
CA VAL A 332 17.64 21.11 20.54
C VAL A 332 19.03 20.71 20.99
N PHE A 333 19.78 21.66 21.54
CA PHE A 333 21.09 21.42 22.13
C PHE A 333 20.94 21.23 23.65
N ASP A 334 21.73 20.35 24.24
CA ASP A 334 21.88 20.26 25.69
C ASP A 334 22.57 21.51 26.28
N GLU A 335 22.57 21.65 27.61
CA GLU A 335 23.21 22.77 28.32
C GLU A 335 24.73 22.89 28.05
N ALA A 336 25.34 21.86 27.48
CA ALA A 336 26.75 21.83 27.09
C ALA A 336 26.99 22.15 25.60
N GLY A 337 25.93 22.27 24.79
CA GLY A 337 25.99 22.61 23.37
C GLY A 337 26.51 21.49 22.45
N GLN A 338 26.56 20.22 22.89
CA GLN A 338 27.35 19.19 22.20
C GLN A 338 26.56 18.08 21.48
N THR A 339 25.26 17.91 21.73
CA THR A 339 24.47 16.86 21.07
C THR A 339 23.15 17.36 20.50
N TYR A 340 22.79 16.88 19.30
CA TYR A 340 21.53 17.17 18.62
C TYR A 340 20.59 15.95 18.67
N ASP A 341 19.31 16.19 18.90
CA ASP A 341 18.27 15.15 18.88
C ASP A 341 17.67 14.99 17.48
N GLU A 342 17.97 13.88 16.80
CA GLU A 342 17.40 13.53 15.49
C GLU A 342 15.97 12.96 15.58
N SER A 343 15.41 12.74 16.76
CA SER A 343 14.10 12.10 16.87
C SER A 343 12.92 13.03 16.55
N LEU A 344 13.15 14.36 16.42
CA LEU A 344 12.10 15.32 16.17
C LEU A 344 11.71 15.40 14.67
N PRO A 345 10.41 15.29 14.33
CA PRO A 345 9.93 15.33 12.95
C PRO A 345 10.06 16.73 12.34
N ALA A 346 10.34 16.80 11.03
CA ALA A 346 10.39 18.06 10.29
C ALA A 346 8.99 18.70 10.17
N LEU A 347 8.93 20.02 10.34
CA LEU A 347 7.72 20.84 10.30
C LEU A 347 7.52 21.41 8.90
N LYS A 348 6.28 21.40 8.42
CA LYS A 348 5.87 21.98 7.13
C LYS A 348 5.30 23.38 7.34
N ILE A 349 5.99 24.42 6.86
CA ILE A 349 5.48 25.79 6.89
C ILE A 349 4.70 26.08 5.61
N LYS A 350 3.44 26.47 5.77
CA LYS A 350 2.50 26.72 4.65
C LYS A 350 2.40 28.20 4.26
N GLU A 351 2.95 29.10 5.06
CA GLU A 351 2.95 30.55 4.82
C GLU A 351 4.12 30.94 3.92
N ALA A 352 4.00 32.05 3.20
CA ALA A 352 5.10 32.58 2.40
C ALA A 352 6.18 33.15 3.34
N VAL A 353 7.41 32.66 3.20
CA VAL A 353 8.55 33.02 4.04
C VAL A 353 9.59 33.69 3.17
N GLU A 354 9.87 34.96 3.43
CA GLU A 354 10.84 35.75 2.64
C GLU A 354 12.24 35.66 3.24
N ASP A 355 12.35 35.62 4.57
CA ASP A 355 13.62 35.55 5.31
C ASP A 355 13.58 34.58 6.50
N VAL A 356 14.72 34.44 7.18
CA VAL A 356 14.91 33.53 8.32
C VAL A 356 14.10 33.96 9.55
N ASP A 357 13.86 35.26 9.76
CA ASP A 357 13.09 35.76 10.89
C ASP A 357 11.59 35.46 10.74
N ASP A 358 11.04 35.63 9.53
CA ASP A 358 9.69 35.20 9.16
C ASP A 358 9.50 33.70 9.39
N LEU A 359 10.54 32.89 9.07
CA LEU A 359 10.52 31.46 9.28
C LEU A 359 10.44 31.10 10.77
N LYS A 360 11.25 31.75 11.60
CA LYS A 360 11.27 31.56 13.07
C LYS A 360 9.91 31.94 13.69
N LYS A 361 9.30 33.03 13.23
CA LYS A 361 7.96 33.46 13.65
C LYS A 361 6.86 32.47 13.25
N ALA A 362 6.89 31.97 12.02
CA ALA A 362 5.92 30.99 11.52
C ALA A 362 5.99 29.66 12.30
N ILE A 363 7.20 29.20 12.64
CA ILE A 363 7.43 28.00 13.43
C ILE A 363 6.80 28.12 14.83
N ARG A 364 6.99 29.25 15.53
CA ARG A 364 6.40 29.48 16.85
C ARG A 364 4.87 29.52 16.81
N LYS A 365 4.30 30.08 15.74
CA LYS A 365 2.85 30.18 15.54
C LYS A 365 2.18 28.81 15.33
N GLU A 366 2.81 27.92 14.56
CA GLU A 366 2.29 26.57 14.28
C GLU A 366 2.46 25.62 15.48
N ASN A 367 3.41 25.85 16.38
CA ASN A 367 3.66 24.93 17.50
C ASN A 367 4.04 25.61 18.85
N PRO A 368 3.15 26.46 19.41
CA PRO A 368 3.47 27.28 20.58
C PRO A 368 3.70 26.47 21.87
N SER A 369 3.23 25.22 21.93
CA SER A 369 3.37 24.35 23.11
C SER A 369 4.68 23.56 23.16
N SER A 370 5.40 23.43 22.04
CA SER A 370 6.65 22.67 21.96
C SER A 370 7.90 23.55 21.84
N ILE A 371 7.72 24.86 21.58
CA ILE A 371 8.80 25.84 21.45
C ILE A 371 8.67 26.87 22.57
N ALA A 372 9.41 26.63 23.65
CA ALA A 372 9.39 27.47 24.85
C ALA A 372 10.36 28.67 24.79
N CYS A 373 11.25 28.70 23.80
CA CYS A 373 12.22 29.78 23.60
C CYS A 373 11.68 30.88 22.67
N ASP A 374 12.31 32.06 22.70
CA ASP A 374 11.96 33.14 21.79
C ASP A 374 12.45 32.85 20.36
N ALA A 375 11.73 33.38 19.36
CA ALA A 375 12.03 33.15 17.94
C ALA A 375 13.50 33.46 17.60
N TYR A 376 14.05 34.54 18.17
CA TYR A 376 15.45 34.97 18.00
C TYR A 376 16.48 33.98 18.58
N GLN A 377 16.06 33.03 19.42
CA GLN A 377 16.91 31.99 20.00
C GLN A 377 16.96 30.71 19.15
N LEU A 378 16.19 30.64 18.06
CA LEU A 378 16.24 29.53 17.13
C LEU A 378 17.40 29.71 16.14
N LEU A 379 18.16 28.65 15.89
CA LEU A 379 19.17 28.61 14.82
C LEU A 379 18.64 27.76 13.67
N ILE A 380 18.70 28.27 12.45
CA ILE A 380 18.25 27.55 11.25
C ILE A 380 19.47 26.99 10.53
N TYR A 381 19.38 25.74 10.09
CA TYR A 381 20.41 25.09 9.27
C TYR A 381 19.79 24.59 7.97
N SER A 382 20.48 24.82 6.85
CA SER A 382 20.15 24.27 5.55
C SER A 382 21.18 23.22 5.15
N ARG A 383 20.77 22.25 4.33
CA ARG A 383 21.67 21.23 3.78
C ARG A 383 22.03 21.61 2.37
N ASP A 384 23.31 21.78 2.09
CA ASP A 384 23.78 22.09 0.74
C ASP A 384 23.72 20.86 -0.19
N LYS A 385 24.03 21.07 -1.47
CA LYS A 385 23.95 20.02 -2.51
C LYS A 385 24.93 18.87 -2.27
N ASP A 386 25.98 19.11 -1.50
CA ASP A 386 27.00 18.13 -1.15
C ASP A 386 26.65 17.40 0.17
N GLY A 387 25.55 17.78 0.79
CA GLY A 387 24.99 17.14 1.97
C GLY A 387 25.52 17.69 3.29
N GLU A 388 26.27 18.79 3.29
CA GLU A 388 26.76 19.44 4.50
C GLU A 388 25.72 20.42 5.07
N TRP A 389 25.64 20.49 6.41
CA TRP A 389 24.73 21.39 7.10
C TRP A 389 25.41 22.73 7.37
N ARG A 390 24.79 23.83 6.95
CA ARG A 390 25.25 25.20 7.17
C ARG A 390 24.21 25.99 7.93
N GLN A 391 24.64 26.77 8.92
CA GLN A 391 23.75 27.68 9.63
C GLN A 391 23.37 28.84 8.70
N GLU A 392 22.09 29.15 8.63
CA GLU A 392 21.56 30.31 7.90
C GLU A 392 21.68 31.57 8.79
N GLU A 393 22.21 32.64 8.21
CA GLU A 393 22.30 33.95 8.87
C GLU A 393 20.92 34.63 8.89
N GLU A 394 20.64 35.49 9.89
CA GLU A 394 19.29 36.06 10.07
C GLU A 394 18.82 36.92 8.90
N ASP A 395 19.76 37.56 8.19
CA ASP A 395 19.49 38.38 7.00
C ASP A 395 19.56 37.58 5.69
N ALA A 396 19.81 36.27 5.75
CA ALA A 396 19.91 35.43 4.57
C ALA A 396 18.53 35.08 4.01
N ALA A 397 18.39 35.19 2.69
CA ALA A 397 17.21 34.66 2.01
C ALA A 397 17.17 33.14 2.22
N VAL A 398 16.02 32.61 2.65
CA VAL A 398 15.88 31.18 2.96
C VAL A 398 16.23 30.37 1.72
N SER A 399 17.31 29.59 1.80
CA SER A 399 17.73 28.70 0.72
C SER A 399 16.72 27.56 0.60
N ARG A 400 15.75 27.76 -0.29
CA ARG A 400 14.71 26.78 -0.58
C ARG A 400 15.37 25.64 -1.34
N GLY A 401 15.75 24.59 -0.62
CA GLY A 401 16.35 23.39 -1.19
C GLY A 401 15.57 22.97 -2.43
N ALA A 402 16.22 23.13 -3.59
CA ALA A 402 15.65 22.66 -4.85
C ALA A 402 15.57 21.13 -4.76
N THR A 403 14.36 20.60 -4.89
CA THR A 403 14.13 19.18 -5.19
C THR A 403 13.86 19.02 -6.67
#